data_AF-A0A521FKL3-F1
#
_entry.id   AF-A0A521FKL3-F1
#
_cell.length_a   1.000
_cell.length_b   1.000
_cell.length_c   1.000
_cell.angle_alpha   90.00
_cell.angle_beta   90.00
_cell.angle_gamma   90.00
#
_symmetry.space_group_name_H-M   'P 1'
#
loop_
_entity.id
_entity.type
_entity.pdbx_description
1 polymer ?
#
loop_
_entity_poly.entity_id
_entity_poly.type
_entity_poly.pdbx_seq_one_letter_code
_entity_poly.pdbx_strand_id
1 'polypeptide(L)'
;MMYKKATMFAITALCSIAAVCAQNGTYQKKEDNGAYCVISFQQSGNHVKAEIFSWWNTPSAQNGNYSGAGEIKNNTVLLQSDENDPDCKVRLSLVKDQLKASFGECNTDHLPTDFNGLYQKITEAVAGEYAVTSPKAYFYKNTSLTSKQKAYVIKGDKVRLDIDRIAASKQNWVYVYFTNNSGKDIPGYMLLTELKRVD
;
A
#
# COMPACT_ATOMS: atom_id res chain seq x y z
N MET A 1 -37.60 9.72 60.70
CA MET A 1 -36.14 9.90 60.60
C MET A 1 -35.59 8.70 59.83
N MET A 2 -35.17 8.89 58.56
CA MET A 2 -33.75 9.02 58.15
C MET A 2 -33.04 7.65 58.13
N TYR A 3 -32.41 7.12 57.07
CA TYR A 3 -32.01 7.59 55.75
C TYR A 3 -31.93 6.39 54.79
N LYS A 4 -32.38 6.57 53.53
CA LYS A 4 -32.08 5.67 52.41
C LYS A 4 -30.61 5.84 52.02
N LYS A 5 -29.81 4.77 52.05
CA LYS A 5 -28.46 4.75 51.47
C LYS A 5 -28.58 4.56 49.95
N ALA A 6 -28.36 5.63 49.21
CA ALA A 6 -28.27 5.61 47.76
C ALA A 6 -26.87 5.11 47.36
N THR A 7 -26.81 3.92 46.78
CA THR A 7 -25.59 3.36 46.18
C THR A 7 -25.40 4.01 44.82
N MET A 8 -24.50 5.00 44.75
CA MET A 8 -24.15 5.72 43.53
C MET A 8 -23.10 4.91 42.75
N PHE A 9 -23.54 4.13 41.76
CA PHE A 9 -22.65 3.48 40.79
C PHE A 9 -22.27 4.52 39.72
N ALA A 10 -21.09 5.13 39.87
CA ALA A 10 -20.50 5.99 38.84
C ALA A 10 -19.76 5.10 37.83
N ILE A 11 -20.43 4.71 36.74
CA ILE A 11 -19.78 4.04 35.60
C ILE A 11 -19.08 5.13 34.79
N THR A 12 -17.78 5.28 34.99
CA THR A 12 -16.91 6.11 34.17
C THR A 12 -16.72 5.39 32.83
N ALA A 13 -17.49 5.78 31.82
CA ALA A 13 -17.28 5.34 30.45
C ALA A 13 -15.97 5.97 29.93
N LEU A 14 -14.86 5.24 30.04
CA LEU A 14 -13.68 5.50 29.23
C LEU A 14 -14.08 5.30 27.76
N CYS A 15 -14.46 6.38 27.09
CA CYS A 15 -14.41 6.45 25.64
C CYS A 15 -12.94 6.38 25.23
N SER A 16 -12.42 5.15 25.13
CA SER A 16 -11.20 4.87 24.39
C SER A 16 -11.47 5.24 22.94
N ILE A 17 -11.13 6.48 22.57
CA ILE A 17 -10.99 6.89 21.18
C ILE A 17 -9.84 6.02 20.67
N ALA A 18 -10.17 4.85 20.12
CA ALA A 18 -9.21 4.08 19.37
C ALA A 18 -8.80 4.99 18.21
N ALA A 19 -7.67 5.67 18.36
CA ALA A 19 -7.02 6.33 17.26
C ALA A 19 -6.86 5.24 16.20
N VAL A 20 -7.67 5.34 15.14
CA VAL A 20 -7.55 4.46 13.98
C VAL A 20 -6.18 4.79 13.41
N CYS A 21 -5.17 4.00 13.79
CA CYS A 21 -3.83 4.14 13.26
C CYS A 21 -3.94 4.06 11.74
N ALA A 22 -3.42 5.08 11.04
CA ALA A 22 -3.39 5.11 9.59
C ALA A 22 -2.78 3.80 9.07
N GLN A 23 -3.53 3.07 8.25
CA GLN A 23 -3.13 1.74 7.78
C GLN A 23 -2.39 1.83 6.45
N ASN A 24 -1.33 2.62 6.41
CA ASN A 24 -0.50 2.72 5.21
C ASN A 24 0.12 1.36 4.90
N GLY A 25 0.16 0.99 3.63
CA GLY A 25 0.81 -0.23 3.20
C GLY A 25 0.28 -0.75 1.88
N THR A 26 0.82 -1.88 1.49
CA THR A 26 0.43 -2.59 0.28
C THR A 26 -0.37 -3.82 0.64
N TYR A 27 -1.51 -3.97 -0.03
CA TYR A 27 -2.45 -5.05 0.15
C TYR A 27 -2.52 -5.89 -1.11
N GLN A 28 -2.69 -7.20 -0.98
CA GLN A 28 -2.72 -8.13 -2.10
C GLN A 28 -3.91 -9.07 -2.01
N LYS A 29 -4.50 -9.33 -3.17
CA LYS A 29 -5.42 -10.44 -3.43
C LYS A 29 -4.80 -11.32 -4.52
N LYS A 30 -4.76 -12.63 -4.29
CA LYS A 30 -4.30 -13.63 -5.27
C LYS A 30 -5.42 -14.61 -5.55
N GLU A 31 -5.53 -15.02 -6.81
CA GLU A 31 -6.44 -16.06 -7.28
C GLU A 31 -5.68 -17.38 -7.48
N ASP A 32 -6.41 -18.50 -7.48
CA ASP A 32 -5.84 -19.84 -7.62
C ASP A 32 -5.15 -20.07 -8.98
N ASN A 33 -5.60 -19.36 -10.01
CA ASN A 33 -5.00 -19.41 -11.34
C ASN A 33 -3.68 -18.61 -11.44
N GLY A 34 -3.20 -18.00 -10.34
CA GLY A 34 -1.99 -17.19 -10.29
C GLY A 34 -2.18 -15.72 -10.63
N ALA A 35 -3.38 -15.29 -11.02
CA ALA A 35 -3.71 -13.87 -11.14
C ALA A 35 -3.62 -13.19 -9.78
N TYR A 36 -3.30 -11.89 -9.77
CA TYR A 36 -3.27 -11.10 -8.55
C TYR A 36 -3.57 -9.64 -8.79
N CYS A 37 -4.01 -8.97 -7.73
CA CYS A 37 -4.14 -7.53 -7.67
C CYS A 37 -3.44 -7.02 -6.40
N VAL A 38 -2.73 -5.90 -6.53
CA VAL A 38 -2.10 -5.18 -5.42
C VAL A 38 -2.62 -3.76 -5.34
N ILE A 39 -2.82 -3.29 -4.13
CA ILE A 39 -3.27 -1.93 -3.82
C ILE A 39 -2.26 -1.33 -2.85
N SER A 40 -1.51 -0.32 -3.30
CA SER A 40 -0.75 0.57 -2.43
C SER A 40 -1.71 1.60 -1.85
N PHE A 41 -1.94 1.56 -0.55
CA PHE A 41 -2.86 2.43 0.17
C PHE A 41 -2.09 3.41 1.04
N GLN A 42 -2.24 4.72 0.77
CA GLN A 42 -1.66 5.80 1.56
C GLN A 42 -2.75 6.69 2.11
N GLN A 43 -2.81 6.82 3.42
CA GLN A 43 -3.65 7.73 4.17
C GLN A 43 -2.80 8.82 4.86
N SER A 44 -3.21 10.07 4.69
CA SER A 44 -2.70 11.23 5.40
C SER A 44 -3.88 12.05 5.94
N GLY A 45 -4.12 11.93 7.26
CA GLY A 45 -5.35 12.41 7.87
C GLY A 45 -6.58 11.71 7.26
N ASN A 46 -7.49 12.49 6.68
CA ASN A 46 -8.66 11.96 5.98
C ASN A 46 -8.45 11.76 4.47
N HIS A 47 -7.31 12.20 3.92
CA HIS A 47 -7.02 12.03 2.50
C HIS A 47 -6.38 10.68 2.26
N VAL A 48 -6.86 9.99 1.23
CA VAL A 48 -6.29 8.74 0.76
C VAL A 48 -5.81 8.93 -0.67
N LYS A 49 -4.62 8.41 -0.96
CA LYS A 49 -4.12 8.13 -2.30
C LYS A 49 -3.93 6.63 -2.41
N ALA A 50 -4.28 6.07 -3.56
CA ALA A 50 -4.00 4.67 -3.83
C ALA A 50 -3.57 4.43 -5.26
N GLU A 51 -2.68 3.47 -5.42
CA GLU A 51 -2.23 2.94 -6.71
C GLU A 51 -2.56 1.45 -6.73
N ILE A 52 -3.08 0.98 -7.85
CA ILE A 52 -3.61 -0.36 -8.03
C ILE A 52 -2.99 -0.95 -9.29
N PHE A 53 -2.47 -2.17 -9.16
CA PHE A 53 -1.96 -2.96 -10.27
C PHE A 53 -2.61 -4.35 -10.24
N SER A 54 -3.02 -4.82 -11.40
CA SER A 54 -3.62 -6.14 -11.59
C SER A 54 -2.89 -6.92 -12.69
N TRP A 55 -2.75 -8.23 -12.50
CA TRP A 55 -2.16 -9.15 -13.46
C TRP A 55 -2.99 -10.42 -13.53
N TRP A 56 -3.44 -10.78 -14.74
CA TRP A 56 -4.40 -11.87 -14.94
C TRP A 56 -3.74 -13.23 -15.17
N ASN A 57 -2.41 -13.27 -15.21
CA ASN A 57 -1.66 -14.48 -15.53
C ASN A 57 -2.12 -15.15 -16.86
N THR A 58 -2.48 -14.33 -17.85
CA THR A 58 -2.82 -14.82 -19.19
C THR A 58 -1.58 -14.89 -20.08
N PRO A 59 -1.58 -15.73 -21.13
CA PRO A 59 -0.46 -15.79 -22.09
C PRO A 59 -0.14 -14.45 -22.77
N SER A 60 -1.12 -13.55 -22.90
CA SER A 60 -0.95 -12.20 -23.43
C SER A 60 -0.33 -11.22 -22.41
N ALA A 61 -0.02 -11.67 -21.20
CA ALA A 61 0.49 -10.85 -20.09
C ALA A 61 -0.40 -9.63 -19.77
N GLN A 62 -1.72 -9.81 -19.88
CA GLN A 62 -2.70 -8.76 -19.60
C GLN A 62 -2.52 -8.24 -18.17
N ASN A 63 -2.46 -6.92 -18.07
CA ASN A 63 -2.36 -6.17 -16.83
C ASN A 63 -3.22 -4.90 -16.93
N GLY A 64 -3.41 -4.25 -15.79
CA GLY A 64 -4.32 -3.12 -15.63
C GLY A 64 -3.89 -2.31 -14.43
N ASN A 65 -3.97 -0.99 -14.57
CA ASN A 65 -3.50 -0.03 -13.59
C ASN A 65 -4.56 1.03 -13.32
N TYR A 66 -4.58 1.51 -12.07
CA TYR A 66 -5.41 2.63 -11.68
C TYR A 66 -4.76 3.37 -10.52
N SER A 67 -4.70 4.68 -10.62
CA SER A 67 -4.33 5.58 -9.53
C SER A 67 -5.48 6.53 -9.24
N GLY A 68 -5.74 6.79 -7.97
CA GLY A 68 -6.78 7.73 -7.59
C GLY A 68 -6.63 8.23 -6.15
N ALA A 69 -7.38 9.27 -5.84
CA ALA A 69 -7.42 9.87 -4.52
C ALA A 69 -8.86 10.08 -4.05
N GLY A 70 -9.04 10.27 -2.74
CA GLY A 70 -10.34 10.56 -2.15
C GLY A 70 -10.27 10.82 -0.65
N GLU A 71 -11.43 11.08 -0.05
CA GLU A 71 -11.56 11.25 1.40
C GLU A 71 -12.13 10.01 2.07
N ILE A 72 -11.56 9.59 3.19
CA ILE A 72 -12.09 8.50 4.01
C ILE A 72 -13.27 9.00 4.86
N LYS A 73 -14.41 8.32 4.75
CA LYS A 73 -15.63 8.54 5.53
C LYS A 73 -16.15 7.18 6.01
N ASN A 74 -16.34 7.02 7.31
CA ASN A 74 -16.75 5.74 7.91
C ASN A 74 -15.87 4.55 7.46
N ASN A 75 -14.55 4.71 7.55
CA ASN A 75 -13.53 3.73 7.09
C ASN A 75 -13.61 3.35 5.62
N THR A 76 -14.33 4.13 4.80
CA THR A 76 -14.50 3.87 3.37
C THR A 76 -14.05 5.09 2.58
N VAL A 77 -13.35 4.87 1.48
CA VAL A 77 -13.02 5.91 0.50
C VAL A 77 -13.51 5.48 -0.86
N LEU A 78 -14.05 6.44 -1.61
CA LEU A 78 -14.26 6.31 -3.05
C LEU A 78 -13.09 7.03 -3.72
N LEU A 79 -12.27 6.28 -4.45
CA LEU A 79 -11.19 6.85 -5.24
C LEU A 79 -11.75 7.42 -6.53
N GLN A 80 -11.32 8.62 -6.86
CA GLN A 80 -11.50 9.23 -8.18
C GLN A 80 -10.13 9.37 -8.84
N SER A 81 -10.07 9.06 -10.12
CA SER A 81 -8.87 9.24 -10.95
C SER A 81 -9.12 10.41 -11.89
N ASP A 82 -8.20 11.37 -11.91
CA ASP A 82 -8.24 12.46 -12.88
C ASP A 82 -7.63 12.06 -14.23
N GLU A 83 -6.94 10.92 -14.31
CA GLU A 83 -6.06 10.57 -15.44
C GLU A 83 -6.48 9.33 -16.24
N ASN A 84 -6.99 8.28 -15.59
CA ASN A 84 -7.05 6.95 -16.23
C ASN A 84 -8.44 6.53 -16.70
N ASP A 85 -9.48 6.77 -15.88
CA ASP A 85 -10.86 6.38 -16.20
C ASP A 85 -11.81 7.13 -15.23
N PRO A 86 -12.44 8.24 -15.65
CA PRO A 86 -13.29 9.05 -14.76
C PRO A 86 -14.60 8.33 -14.36
N ASP A 87 -15.01 7.33 -15.12
CA ASP A 87 -16.24 6.55 -14.85
C ASP A 87 -15.95 5.36 -13.91
N CYS A 88 -14.70 4.90 -13.85
CA CYS A 88 -14.27 3.86 -12.92
C CYS A 88 -14.41 4.31 -11.46
N LYS A 89 -15.20 3.56 -10.69
CA LYS A 89 -15.45 3.76 -9.26
C LYS A 89 -14.77 2.68 -8.46
N VAL A 90 -13.67 3.05 -7.80
CA VAL A 90 -12.99 2.15 -6.87
C VAL A 90 -13.31 2.53 -5.44
N ARG A 91 -14.08 1.69 -4.76
CA ARG A 91 -14.39 1.83 -3.33
C ARG A 91 -13.47 0.95 -2.52
N LEU A 92 -12.75 1.56 -1.57
CA LEU A 92 -11.91 0.86 -0.61
C LEU A 92 -12.47 1.03 0.79
N SER A 93 -12.55 -0.06 1.57
CA SER A 93 -12.96 -0.03 2.98
C SER A 93 -11.93 -0.73 3.85
N LEU A 94 -11.49 -0.06 4.91
CA LEU A 94 -10.62 -0.66 5.94
C LEU A 94 -11.46 -1.57 6.84
N VAL A 95 -11.09 -2.85 6.89
CA VAL A 95 -11.78 -3.88 7.68
C VAL A 95 -10.74 -4.62 8.52
N LYS A 96 -10.57 -4.22 9.79
CA LYS A 96 -9.50 -4.71 10.68
C LYS A 96 -8.13 -4.49 10.01
N ASP A 97 -7.34 -5.53 9.79
CA ASP A 97 -6.01 -5.47 9.15
C ASP A 97 -6.05 -5.74 7.64
N GLN A 98 -7.25 -5.67 7.04
CA GLN A 98 -7.49 -5.96 5.63
C GLN A 98 -8.08 -4.76 4.92
N LEU A 99 -7.89 -4.75 3.60
CA LEU A 99 -8.52 -3.78 2.71
C LEU A 99 -9.59 -4.50 1.88
N LYS A 100 -10.84 -4.07 1.98
CA LYS A 100 -11.90 -4.53 1.08
C LYS A 100 -11.96 -3.59 -0.12
N ALA A 101 -11.80 -4.12 -1.32
CA ALA A 101 -11.93 -3.36 -2.56
C ALA A 101 -13.18 -3.76 -3.33
N SER A 102 -13.82 -2.77 -3.96
CA SER A 102 -14.90 -2.94 -4.92
C SER A 102 -14.64 -2.02 -6.10
N PHE A 103 -14.48 -2.62 -7.27
CA PHE A 103 -14.37 -1.99 -8.58
C PHE A 103 -15.76 -2.01 -9.22
N GLY A 104 -16.17 -0.90 -9.81
CA GLY A 104 -17.44 -0.78 -10.51
C GLY A 104 -17.31 0.25 -11.63
N GLU A 105 -17.95 -0.03 -12.76
CA GLU A 105 -17.91 0.86 -13.95
C GLU A 105 -16.49 1.09 -14.50
N CYS A 106 -15.54 0.22 -14.17
CA CYS A 106 -14.18 0.29 -14.69
C CYS A 106 -14.09 -0.46 -16.01
N ASN A 107 -13.40 0.13 -16.99
CA ASN A 107 -13.13 -0.55 -18.25
C ASN A 107 -12.35 -1.86 -18.03
N THR A 108 -12.60 -2.85 -18.89
CA THR A 108 -12.02 -4.21 -18.76
C THR A 108 -10.50 -4.22 -18.79
N ASP A 109 -9.90 -3.22 -19.46
CA ASP A 109 -8.45 -3.06 -19.61
C ASP A 109 -7.79 -2.35 -18.41
N HIS A 110 -8.58 -1.83 -17.48
CA HIS A 110 -8.09 -1.00 -16.39
C HIS A 110 -8.16 -1.77 -15.07
N LEU A 111 -9.35 -2.25 -14.66
CA LEU A 111 -9.55 -3.04 -13.43
C LEU A 111 -10.93 -3.74 -13.43
N PRO A 112 -11.05 -5.06 -13.62
CA PRO A 112 -12.35 -5.73 -13.61
C PRO A 112 -12.86 -6.01 -12.20
N THR A 113 -14.13 -6.36 -12.16
CA THR A 113 -14.87 -6.73 -10.94
C THR A 113 -14.43 -8.08 -10.35
N ASP A 114 -13.67 -8.89 -11.08
CA ASP A 114 -13.10 -10.16 -10.61
C ASP A 114 -12.16 -9.96 -9.40
N PHE A 115 -11.48 -8.83 -9.34
CA PHE A 115 -10.61 -8.46 -8.21
C PHE A 115 -11.36 -7.88 -7.00
N ASN A 116 -12.70 -7.85 -7.00
CA ASN A 116 -13.49 -7.47 -5.83
C ASN A 116 -13.24 -8.40 -4.63
N GLY A 117 -13.22 -7.85 -3.42
CA GLY A 117 -13.14 -8.64 -2.18
C GLY A 117 -12.10 -8.14 -1.19
N LEU A 118 -11.61 -9.05 -0.35
CA LEU A 118 -10.66 -8.75 0.72
C LEU A 118 -9.22 -8.95 0.25
N TYR A 119 -8.36 -8.01 0.63
CA TYR A 119 -6.94 -8.00 0.36
C TYR A 119 -6.18 -8.10 1.68
N GLN A 120 -5.12 -8.89 1.69
CA GLN A 120 -4.23 -9.08 2.83
C GLN A 120 -3.07 -8.09 2.75
N LYS A 121 -2.71 -7.46 3.87
CA LYS A 121 -1.52 -6.61 3.92
C LYS A 121 -0.25 -7.46 3.76
N ILE A 122 0.63 -7.07 2.84
CA ILE A 122 1.88 -7.77 2.55
C ILE A 122 3.13 -7.00 2.98
N THR A 123 3.04 -5.66 3.08
CA THR A 123 4.11 -4.80 3.58
C THR A 123 3.54 -3.46 4.04
N GLU A 124 4.25 -2.79 4.95
CA GLU A 124 4.02 -1.39 5.34
C GLU A 124 4.46 -0.40 4.26
N ALA A 125 5.22 -0.86 3.26
CA ALA A 125 5.61 -0.04 2.13
C ALA A 125 4.45 0.22 1.17
N VAL A 126 4.58 1.29 0.41
CA VAL A 126 3.60 1.88 -0.50
C VAL A 126 4.38 2.35 -1.73
N ALA A 127 3.73 2.40 -2.89
CA ALA A 127 4.36 2.87 -4.11
C ALA A 127 4.80 4.35 -3.99
N GLY A 128 5.85 4.71 -4.74
CA GLY A 128 6.39 6.07 -4.80
C GLY A 128 7.87 6.17 -4.44
N GLU A 129 8.31 7.40 -4.15
CA GLU A 129 9.71 7.72 -3.84
C GLU A 129 10.06 7.52 -2.37
N TYR A 130 11.28 7.04 -2.14
CA TYR A 130 11.87 6.86 -0.81
C TYR A 130 13.29 7.43 -0.80
N ALA A 131 13.63 8.17 0.25
CA ALA A 131 14.97 8.64 0.52
C ALA A 131 15.73 7.63 1.40
N VAL A 132 16.98 7.39 1.06
CA VAL A 132 17.89 6.54 1.83
C VAL A 132 18.27 7.23 3.14
N THR A 133 18.12 6.53 4.27
CA THR A 133 18.39 7.07 5.62
C THR A 133 19.77 6.65 6.15
N SER A 134 20.24 5.46 5.77
CA SER A 134 21.55 4.92 6.12
C SER A 134 22.67 5.66 5.38
N PRO A 135 23.88 5.82 5.96
CA PRO A 135 25.03 6.37 5.25
C PRO A 135 25.32 5.65 3.93
N LYS A 136 25.04 4.34 3.89
CA LYS A 136 25.17 3.48 2.73
C LYS A 136 24.13 2.37 2.80
N ALA A 137 23.32 2.20 1.77
CA ALA A 137 22.36 1.11 1.61
C ALA A 137 22.66 0.32 0.34
N TYR A 138 22.65 -1.01 0.43
CA TYR A 138 23.05 -1.88 -0.68
C TYR A 138 21.83 -2.48 -1.38
N PHE A 139 21.96 -2.77 -2.68
CA PHE A 139 21.00 -3.60 -3.39
C PHE A 139 21.27 -5.08 -3.13
N TYR A 140 20.22 -5.89 -3.17
CA TYR A 140 20.27 -7.33 -3.00
C TYR A 140 19.56 -8.03 -4.17
N LYS A 141 20.03 -9.22 -4.57
CA LYS A 141 19.40 -9.98 -5.68
C LYS A 141 18.08 -10.63 -5.27
N ASN A 142 17.94 -10.98 -3.99
CA ASN A 142 16.75 -11.52 -3.38
C ASN A 142 16.61 -11.02 -1.94
N THR A 143 15.58 -11.44 -1.22
CA THR A 143 15.30 -11.03 0.17
C THR A 143 16.20 -11.74 1.18
N SER A 144 17.52 -11.73 0.95
CA SER A 144 18.55 -12.31 1.82
C SER A 144 19.77 -11.41 1.89
N LEU A 145 20.29 -11.21 3.09
CA LEU A 145 21.51 -10.45 3.36
C LEU A 145 22.76 -11.04 2.67
N THR A 146 22.74 -12.33 2.32
CA THR A 146 23.86 -12.98 1.61
C THR A 146 23.87 -12.67 0.12
N SER A 147 22.78 -12.13 -0.44
CA SER A 147 22.64 -11.84 -1.88
C SER A 147 23.07 -10.43 -2.29
N LYS A 148 23.88 -9.78 -1.44
CA LYS A 148 24.32 -8.39 -1.59
C LYS A 148 24.99 -8.16 -2.95
N GLN A 149 24.55 -7.12 -3.65
CA GLN A 149 25.15 -6.64 -4.87
C GLN A 149 26.29 -5.66 -4.57
N LYS A 150 27.13 -5.38 -5.58
CA LYS A 150 28.20 -4.38 -5.45
C LYS A 150 27.65 -2.94 -5.49
N ALA A 151 26.50 -2.74 -6.14
CA ALA A 151 25.82 -1.45 -6.22
C ALA A 151 25.27 -1.05 -4.84
N TYR A 152 25.30 0.25 -4.58
CA TYR A 152 24.76 0.86 -3.37
C TYR A 152 24.34 2.30 -3.66
N VAL A 153 23.54 2.85 -2.77
CA VAL A 153 23.14 4.26 -2.69
C VAL A 153 23.57 4.81 -1.33
N ILE A 154 23.69 6.13 -1.24
CA ILE A 154 24.10 6.83 -0.02
C ILE A 154 22.92 7.61 0.58
N LYS A 155 23.08 8.05 1.83
CA LYS A 155 22.06 8.83 2.52
C LYS A 155 21.60 10.03 1.69
N GLY A 156 20.29 10.19 1.53
CA GLY A 156 19.66 11.26 0.77
C GLY A 156 19.37 10.90 -0.69
N ASP A 157 19.98 9.86 -1.24
CA ASP A 157 19.61 9.34 -2.56
C ASP A 157 18.15 8.90 -2.55
N LYS A 158 17.47 9.11 -3.68
CA LYS A 158 16.07 8.70 -3.87
C LYS A 158 15.98 7.42 -4.67
N VAL A 159 15.18 6.49 -4.19
CA VAL A 159 14.81 5.27 -4.91
C VAL A 159 13.29 5.23 -5.10
N ARG A 160 12.84 4.52 -6.12
CA ARG A 160 11.43 4.38 -6.46
C ARG A 160 10.96 2.95 -6.21
N LEU A 161 9.81 2.81 -5.55
CA LEU A 161 9.04 1.57 -5.50
C LEU A 161 7.89 1.68 -6.50
N ASP A 162 7.90 0.82 -7.51
CA ASP A 162 6.82 0.75 -8.49
C ASP A 162 5.76 -0.27 -8.09
N ILE A 163 4.49 0.07 -8.34
CA ILE A 163 3.33 -0.76 -7.97
C ILE A 163 3.32 -2.12 -8.67
N ASP A 164 3.84 -2.23 -9.89
CA ASP A 164 3.92 -3.48 -10.66
C ASP A 164 4.94 -4.48 -10.06
N ARG A 165 5.88 -4.00 -9.24
CA ARG A 165 6.91 -4.81 -8.58
C ARG A 165 6.76 -4.88 -7.07
N ILE A 166 5.88 -4.09 -6.47
CA ILE A 166 5.71 -4.07 -5.01
C ILE A 166 5.25 -5.43 -4.49
N ALA A 167 4.56 -6.23 -5.31
CA ALA A 167 4.15 -7.61 -4.97
C ALA A 167 5.34 -8.56 -4.70
N ALA A 168 6.54 -8.24 -5.21
CA ALA A 168 7.76 -8.98 -4.93
C ALA A 168 8.36 -8.65 -3.55
N SER A 169 7.96 -7.52 -2.96
CA SER A 169 8.38 -7.07 -1.63
C SER A 169 7.87 -8.04 -0.56
N LYS A 170 8.69 -8.30 0.47
CA LYS A 170 8.36 -9.23 1.56
C LYS A 170 8.70 -8.60 2.90
N GLN A 171 7.68 -8.34 3.73
CA GLN A 171 7.82 -7.81 5.09
C GLN A 171 8.72 -6.56 5.13
N ASN A 172 10.02 -6.75 5.39
CA ASN A 172 11.03 -5.72 5.56
C ASN A 172 11.88 -5.47 4.31
N TRP A 173 11.64 -6.19 3.21
CA TRP A 173 12.35 -6.06 1.96
C TRP A 173 11.43 -5.47 0.90
N VAL A 174 11.93 -4.45 0.20
CA VAL A 174 11.22 -3.82 -0.90
C VAL A 174 12.05 -3.89 -2.18
N TYR A 175 11.40 -4.14 -3.31
CA TYR A 175 12.05 -4.11 -4.61
C TYR A 175 11.99 -2.69 -5.15
N VAL A 176 13.16 -2.12 -5.45
CA VAL A 176 13.30 -0.69 -5.74
C VAL A 176 14.15 -0.46 -6.97
N TYR A 177 14.01 0.73 -7.53
CA TYR A 177 14.79 1.23 -8.66
C TYR A 177 15.52 2.51 -8.25
N PHE A 178 16.80 2.59 -8.56
CA PHE A 178 17.58 3.82 -8.46
C PHE A 178 18.05 4.24 -9.86
N THR A 179 17.71 5.44 -10.29
CA THR A 179 18.20 6.01 -11.53
C THR A 179 19.46 6.81 -11.25
N ASN A 180 20.59 6.38 -11.80
CA ASN A 180 21.86 7.10 -11.60
C ASN A 180 21.93 8.38 -12.45
N ASN A 181 23.00 9.17 -12.26
CA ASN A 181 23.25 10.41 -13.02
C ASN A 181 23.34 10.22 -14.55
N SER A 182 23.51 9.00 -15.03
CA SER A 182 23.52 8.65 -16.45
C SER A 182 22.14 8.22 -16.97
N GLY A 183 21.09 8.31 -16.15
CA GLY A 183 19.73 7.88 -16.50
C GLY A 183 19.54 6.35 -16.49
N LYS A 184 20.51 5.59 -15.96
CA LYS A 184 20.40 4.13 -15.92
C LYS A 184 19.78 3.67 -14.61
N ASP A 185 18.75 2.83 -14.73
CA ASP A 185 18.12 2.18 -13.59
C ASP A 185 18.97 1.02 -13.04
N ILE A 186 19.09 1.01 -11.72
CA ILE A 186 19.71 -0.04 -10.92
C ILE A 186 18.61 -0.65 -10.05
N PRO A 187 18.11 -1.85 -10.41
CA PRO A 187 17.06 -2.50 -9.65
C PRO A 187 17.63 -3.45 -8.59
N GLY A 188 16.90 -3.63 -7.49
CA GLY A 188 17.20 -4.66 -6.51
C GLY A 188 16.35 -4.57 -5.25
N TYR A 189 16.50 -5.56 -4.39
CA TYR A 189 15.89 -5.51 -3.06
C TYR A 189 16.70 -4.61 -2.13
N MET A 190 16.01 -3.85 -1.28
CA MET A 190 16.60 -3.10 -0.18
C MET A 190 15.79 -3.30 1.10
N LEU A 191 16.42 -3.08 2.25
CA LEU A 191 15.73 -3.12 3.53
C LEU A 191 14.89 -1.85 3.70
N LEU A 192 13.60 -2.02 4.00
CA LEU A 192 12.67 -0.91 4.23
C LEU A 192 13.13 -0.02 5.40
N THR A 193 13.83 -0.58 6.39
CA THR A 193 14.39 0.18 7.52
C THR A 193 15.47 1.18 7.12
N GLU A 194 16.08 1.02 5.95
CA GLU A 194 17.08 1.95 5.39
C GLU A 194 16.44 3.06 4.56
N LEU A 195 15.10 3.10 4.51
CA LEU A 195 14.33 3.98 3.65
C LEU A 195 13.33 4.79 4.45
N LYS A 196 13.11 6.02 4.02
CA LYS A 196 12.02 6.87 4.49
C LYS A 196 11.26 7.38 3.27
N ARG A 197 9.94 7.25 3.28
CA ARG A 197 9.11 7.76 2.20
C ARG A 197 9.30 9.28 2.04
N VAL A 198 9.32 9.73 0.79
CA VAL A 198 9.25 11.14 0.42
C VAL A 198 7.78 11.43 0.11
N ASP A 199 7.17 12.35 0.87
CA ASP A 199 5.80 12.79 0.64
C ASP A 199 5.70 13.76 -0.54
#